data_AF-A0AAV0BWT2-F1
#
_entry.id   AF-A0AAV0BWT2-F1
#
_cell.length_a   1.000
_cell.length_b   1.000
_cell.length_c   1.000
_cell.angle_alpha   90.00
_cell.angle_beta   90.00
_cell.angle_gamma   90.00
#
_symmetry.space_group_name_H-M   'P 1'
#
loop_
_entity.id
_entity.type
_entity.pdbx_description
1 polymer ?
#
loop_
_entity_poly.entity_id
_entity_poly.type
_entity_poly.pdbx_seq_one_letter_code
_entity_poly.pdbx_strand_id
1 'polypeptide(L)'
;MPNAGTTVNTQILSEVSQCVESINGAKEGRWKTTLSFYKPILRDQANANEFPRDFLGISLQEQPGKYYFVLRGQCLVMEAESSIQTIMEKLQSYKTRVALNFEGLQYQLGDFRLRVGKVVPIHTEALRGIVMEMEYLPISSWETSHQIMGEFFDIWKEALSKRSLPGHFVHIEPNFTEFALADQYSSQHTAVQYACIMAQMLATAQSAQAMRT
;
A
#
# COMPACT_ATOMS: atom_id res chain seq x y z
N MET A 1 -7.18 25.60 3.29
CA MET A 1 -6.15 25.49 2.23
C MET A 1 -5.13 24.43 2.68
N PRO A 2 -5.08 23.21 2.13
CA PRO A 2 -4.02 22.28 2.49
C PRO A 2 -2.73 22.69 1.76
N ASN A 3 -1.67 22.94 2.52
CA ASN A 3 -0.34 23.30 2.01
C ASN A 3 0.20 22.20 1.08
N ALA A 4 0.25 22.48 -0.22
CA ALA A 4 1.07 21.74 -1.16
C ALA A 4 2.54 22.14 -0.92
N GLY A 5 3.31 21.35 -0.15
CA GLY A 5 4.73 21.69 -0.03
C GLY A 5 5.59 20.95 0.98
N THR A 6 5.06 20.27 1.99
CA THR A 6 5.96 19.64 2.97
C THR A 6 6.56 18.36 2.39
N THR A 7 7.87 18.40 2.14
CA THR A 7 8.65 17.21 1.83
C THR A 7 8.50 16.23 2.99
N VAL A 8 7.94 15.06 2.71
CA VAL A 8 7.84 13.98 3.69
C VAL A 8 9.25 13.65 4.17
N ASN A 9 9.47 13.67 5.48
CA ASN A 9 10.77 13.41 6.08
C ASN A 9 10.67 12.35 7.18
N THR A 10 11.83 11.88 7.65
CA THR A 10 11.94 10.86 8.70
C THR A 10 11.49 11.35 10.08
N GLN A 11 11.49 12.67 10.31
CA GLN A 11 11.00 13.27 11.55
C GLN A 11 9.49 13.06 11.71
N ILE A 12 8.71 13.34 10.66
CA ILE A 12 7.26 13.08 10.66
C ILE A 12 6.98 11.60 10.92
N LEU A 13 7.72 10.69 10.27
CA LEU A 13 7.57 9.25 10.51
C LEU A 13 7.86 8.87 11.99
N SER A 14 8.87 9.49 12.59
CA SER A 14 9.22 9.25 14.00
C SER A 14 8.12 9.74 14.95
N GLU A 15 7.54 10.91 14.68
CA GLU A 15 6.43 11.45 15.47
C GLU A 15 5.14 10.65 15.33
N VAL A 16 4.84 10.18 14.11
CA VAL A 16 3.73 9.25 13.87
C VAL A 16 3.97 7.95 14.64
N SER A 17 5.19 7.39 14.60
CA SER A 17 5.53 6.16 15.34
C SER A 17 5.38 6.35 16.87
N GLN A 18 5.86 7.47 17.40
CA GLN A 18 5.68 7.82 18.82
C GLN A 18 4.20 8.04 19.19
N CYS A 19 3.36 8.46 18.23
CA CYS A 19 1.92 8.58 18.44
C CYS A 19 1.31 7.22 18.74
N VAL A 20 1.70 6.18 17.99
CA VAL A 20 1.26 4.80 18.22
C VAL A 20 1.65 4.34 19.62
N GLU A 21 2.89 4.62 20.02
CA GLU A 21 3.39 4.26 21.35
C GLU A 21 2.62 5.00 22.47
N SER A 22 2.23 6.26 22.26
CA SER A 22 1.47 7.04 23.25
C SER A 22 0.03 6.56 23.47
N ILE A 23 -0.53 5.78 22.55
CA ILE A 23 -1.84 5.13 22.70
C ILE A 23 -1.68 3.65 23.09
N ASN A 24 -0.58 3.31 23.77
CA ASN A 24 -0.23 1.97 24.27
C ASN A 24 0.14 0.94 23.19
N GLY A 25 0.66 1.38 22.05
CA GLY A 25 1.23 0.49 21.04
C GLY A 25 2.51 -0.19 21.47
N ALA A 26 2.47 -1.52 21.57
CA ALA A 26 3.64 -2.35 21.84
C ALA A 26 4.33 -2.73 20.53
N LYS A 27 5.60 -2.39 20.38
CA LYS A 27 6.38 -2.70 19.17
C LYS A 27 6.65 -4.20 19.06
N GLU A 28 6.21 -4.82 17.96
CA GLU A 28 6.37 -6.26 17.71
C GLU A 28 7.49 -6.59 16.73
N GLY A 29 7.79 -5.69 15.79
CA GLY A 29 8.80 -6.01 14.78
C GLY A 29 8.85 -5.03 13.63
N ARG A 30 9.38 -5.53 12.52
CA ARG A 30 9.45 -4.82 11.23
C ARG A 30 8.52 -5.49 10.25
N TRP A 31 7.95 -4.69 9.36
CA TRP A 31 7.13 -5.17 8.26
C TRP A 31 7.69 -4.63 6.94
N LYS A 32 7.49 -5.38 5.85
CA LYS A 32 7.86 -4.97 4.50
C LYS A 32 6.93 -5.54 3.44
N THR A 33 6.45 -4.71 2.55
CA THR A 33 5.72 -5.09 1.34
C THR A 33 6.39 -4.47 0.13
N THR A 34 6.59 -5.26 -0.92
CA THR A 34 7.18 -4.79 -2.17
C THR A 34 6.10 -4.68 -3.24
N LEU A 35 6.05 -3.55 -3.94
CA LEU A 35 5.14 -3.28 -5.05
C LEU A 35 5.94 -2.92 -6.30
N SER A 36 5.65 -3.58 -7.41
CA SER A 36 6.32 -3.42 -8.70
C SER A 36 5.31 -3.08 -9.79
N PHE A 37 5.58 -2.04 -10.57
CA PHE A 37 4.79 -1.67 -11.73
C PHE A 37 5.38 -2.28 -13.00
N TYR A 38 4.60 -3.11 -13.69
CA TYR A 38 5.02 -3.81 -14.89
C TYR A 38 4.40 -3.23 -16.15
N LYS A 39 5.21 -3.18 -17.21
CA LYS A 39 4.79 -2.92 -18.59
C LYS A 39 5.13 -4.11 -19.48
N PRO A 40 4.26 -4.51 -20.43
CA PRO A 40 4.58 -5.54 -21.40
C PRO A 40 5.76 -5.13 -22.27
N ILE A 41 6.57 -6.10 -22.64
CA ILE A 41 7.60 -5.97 -23.66
C ILE A 41 6.97 -6.38 -24.99
N LEU A 42 6.49 -5.40 -25.75
CA LEU A 42 5.90 -5.63 -27.07
C LEU A 42 7.02 -5.77 -28.09
N ARG A 43 7.19 -6.98 -28.66
CA ARG A 43 8.10 -7.23 -29.78
C ARG A 43 7.47 -6.89 -31.14
N ASP A 44 6.14 -7.02 -31.23
CA ASP A 44 5.35 -6.67 -32.41
C ASP A 44 4.10 -5.87 -31.96
N GLN A 45 3.78 -4.78 -32.67
CA GLN A 45 2.64 -3.91 -32.33
C GLN A 45 1.29 -4.58 -32.57
N ALA A 46 1.23 -5.61 -33.43
CA ALA A 46 0.02 -6.38 -33.68
C ALA A 46 -0.52 -7.07 -32.42
N ASN A 47 0.35 -7.44 -31.48
CA ASN A 47 0.00 -8.19 -30.26
C ASN A 47 -0.30 -7.27 -29.06
N ALA A 48 -0.38 -5.95 -29.27
CA ALA A 48 -0.58 -4.98 -28.19
C ALA A 48 -1.91 -5.15 -27.41
N ASN A 49 -2.87 -5.88 -27.98
CA ASN A 49 -4.16 -6.16 -27.35
C ASN A 49 -4.24 -7.57 -26.72
N GLU A 50 -3.26 -8.45 -26.92
CA GLU A 50 -3.26 -9.79 -26.32
C GLU A 50 -2.82 -9.78 -24.85
N PHE A 51 -2.07 -8.76 -24.44
CA PHE A 51 -1.49 -8.68 -23.10
C PHE A 51 -2.10 -7.55 -22.27
N PRO A 52 -2.29 -7.77 -20.95
CA PRO A 52 -2.56 -6.68 -20.01
C PRO A 52 -1.54 -5.56 -20.16
N ARG A 53 -2.02 -4.34 -20.47
CA ARG A 53 -1.15 -3.22 -20.84
C ARG A 53 -0.27 -2.73 -19.70
N ASP A 54 -0.73 -2.77 -18.47
CA ASP A 54 -0.01 -2.35 -17.27
C ASP A 54 -0.63 -3.06 -16.06
N PHE A 55 0.19 -3.54 -15.12
CA PHE A 55 -0.32 -4.10 -13.86
C PHE A 55 0.65 -3.88 -12.71
N LEU A 56 0.14 -4.07 -11.50
CA LEU A 56 0.93 -4.08 -10.28
C LEU A 56 1.21 -5.51 -9.84
N GLY A 57 2.45 -5.79 -9.48
CA GLY A 57 2.85 -7.01 -8.80
C GLY A 57 3.21 -6.71 -7.35
N ILE A 58 2.70 -7.50 -6.41
CA ILE A 58 2.82 -7.26 -4.96
C ILE A 58 3.36 -8.52 -4.27
N SER A 59 4.38 -8.32 -3.43
CA SER A 59 4.96 -9.35 -2.56
C SER A 59 4.77 -8.92 -1.11
N LEU A 60 4.08 -9.76 -0.34
CA LEU A 60 3.82 -9.56 1.08
C LEU A 60 4.82 -10.35 1.92
N GLN A 61 5.38 -9.77 2.98
CA GLN A 61 6.35 -10.47 3.84
C GLN A 61 5.72 -11.66 4.59
N GLU A 62 4.43 -11.60 4.88
CA GLU A 62 3.67 -12.65 5.58
C GLU A 62 3.45 -13.88 4.71
N GLN A 63 3.51 -13.71 3.38
CA GLN A 63 3.27 -14.76 2.39
C GLN A 63 4.42 -14.83 1.37
N PRO A 64 5.65 -15.17 1.79
CA PRO A 64 6.84 -15.09 0.93
C PRO A 64 6.81 -16.06 -0.27
N GLY A 65 5.98 -17.11 -0.21
CA GLY A 65 5.76 -18.05 -1.30
C GLY A 65 4.77 -17.57 -2.36
N LYS A 66 4.13 -16.41 -2.16
CA LYS A 66 3.04 -15.91 -3.00
C LYS A 66 3.41 -14.59 -3.66
N TYR A 67 2.74 -14.33 -4.78
CA TYR A 67 2.82 -13.08 -5.51
C TYR A 67 1.43 -12.70 -6.02
N TYR A 68 1.09 -11.43 -5.94
CA TYR A 68 -0.24 -10.95 -6.32
C TYR A 68 -0.14 -10.00 -7.50
N PHE A 69 -0.99 -10.20 -8.49
CA PHE A 69 -1.16 -9.28 -9.60
C PHE A 69 -2.44 -8.49 -9.40
N VAL A 70 -2.37 -7.16 -9.55
CA VAL A 70 -3.56 -6.29 -9.51
C VAL A 70 -3.63 -5.48 -10.80
N LEU A 71 -4.69 -5.73 -11.56
CA LEU A 71 -5.07 -5.05 -12.79
C LEU A 71 -6.23 -4.11 -12.45
N ARG A 72 -5.91 -2.93 -11.93
CA ARG A 72 -6.92 -1.98 -11.42
C ARG A 72 -7.95 -1.57 -12.46
N GLY A 73 -7.54 -1.40 -13.73
CA GLY A 73 -8.46 -1.00 -14.80
C GLY A 73 -9.49 -2.07 -15.16
N GLN A 74 -9.24 -3.33 -14.81
CA GLN A 74 -10.11 -4.46 -15.03
C GLN A 74 -10.76 -4.97 -13.73
N CYS A 75 -10.51 -4.29 -12.61
CA CYS A 75 -10.87 -4.75 -11.26
C CYS A 75 -10.53 -6.23 -11.05
N LEU A 76 -9.31 -6.64 -11.43
CA LEU A 76 -8.88 -8.03 -11.33
C LEU A 76 -7.70 -8.14 -10.37
N VAL A 77 -7.77 -9.12 -9.47
CA VAL A 77 -6.67 -9.55 -8.61
C VAL A 77 -6.41 -11.04 -8.79
N MET A 78 -5.15 -11.42 -8.95
CA MET A 78 -4.74 -12.82 -9.12
C MET A 78 -3.63 -13.17 -8.15
N GLU A 79 -3.70 -14.36 -7.57
CA GLU A 79 -2.63 -14.94 -6.79
C GLU A 79 -1.83 -15.92 -7.65
N ALA A 80 -0.50 -15.91 -7.49
CA ALA A 80 0.42 -16.85 -8.09
C ALA A 80 1.51 -17.23 -7.08
N GLU A 81 2.29 -18.26 -7.41
CA GLU A 81 3.53 -18.54 -6.69
C GLU A 81 4.59 -17.46 -6.97
N SER A 82 5.47 -17.20 -6.00
CA SER A 82 6.53 -16.18 -6.13
C SER A 82 7.50 -16.45 -7.29
N SER A 83 7.61 -17.70 -7.76
CA SER A 83 8.38 -18.12 -8.92
C SER A 83 7.96 -17.44 -10.23
N ILE A 84 6.71 -16.92 -10.32
CA ILE A 84 6.20 -16.22 -11.49
C ILE A 84 7.06 -15.01 -11.89
N GLN A 85 7.71 -14.36 -10.92
CA GLN A 85 8.60 -13.23 -11.18
C GLN A 85 9.80 -13.66 -12.04
N THR A 86 10.43 -14.78 -11.69
CA THR A 86 11.53 -15.36 -12.46
C THR A 86 11.08 -15.82 -13.84
N ILE A 87 9.88 -16.37 -13.95
CA ILE A 87 9.30 -16.79 -15.24
C ILE A 87 9.12 -15.57 -16.15
N MET A 88 8.49 -14.49 -15.67
CA MET A 88 8.29 -13.26 -16.44
C MET A 88 9.62 -12.62 -16.89
N GLU A 89 10.63 -12.64 -16.02
CA GLU A 89 11.97 -12.14 -16.33
C GLU A 89 12.65 -12.98 -17.42
N LYS A 90 12.67 -14.31 -17.29
CA LYS A 90 13.27 -15.22 -18.27
C LYS A 90 12.58 -15.16 -19.62
N LEU A 91 11.26 -15.07 -19.63
CA LEU A 91 10.47 -14.93 -20.86
C LEU A 91 10.58 -13.53 -21.47
N GLN A 92 11.12 -12.56 -20.72
CA GLN A 92 11.10 -11.15 -21.08
C GLN A 92 9.70 -10.68 -21.48
N SER A 93 8.68 -11.13 -20.77
CA SER A 93 7.28 -10.79 -21.08
C SER A 93 6.93 -9.39 -20.58
N TYR A 94 7.48 -9.01 -19.42
CA TYR A 94 7.22 -7.73 -18.78
C TYR A 94 8.51 -7.11 -18.25
N LYS A 95 8.57 -5.79 -18.26
CA LYS A 95 9.64 -5.00 -17.66
C LYS A 95 9.09 -4.22 -16.46
N THR A 96 9.77 -4.32 -15.33
CA THR A 96 9.51 -3.46 -14.17
C THR A 96 9.94 -2.02 -14.50
N ARG A 97 9.04 -1.05 -14.38
CA ARG A 97 9.38 0.38 -14.52
C ARG A 97 9.71 1.05 -13.20
N VAL A 98 8.94 0.72 -12.16
CA VAL A 98 9.08 1.30 -10.83
C VAL A 98 8.83 0.17 -9.84
N ALA A 99 9.65 0.11 -8.81
CA ALA A 99 9.41 -0.75 -7.67
C ALA A 99 9.59 0.05 -6.38
N LEU A 100 8.66 -0.13 -5.44
CA LEU A 100 8.60 0.55 -4.16
C LEU A 100 8.58 -0.48 -3.04
N ASN A 101 9.30 -0.18 -1.96
CA ASN A 101 9.15 -0.84 -0.68
C ASN A 101 8.25 0.03 0.21
N PHE A 102 7.24 -0.61 0.77
CA PHE A 102 6.52 -0.13 1.93
C PHE A 102 7.16 -0.84 3.11
N GLU A 103 7.83 -0.10 4.00
CA GLU A 103 8.59 -0.71 5.09
C GLU A 103 8.53 0.13 6.36
N GLY A 104 8.49 -0.54 7.51
CA GLY A 104 8.35 0.16 8.78
C GLY A 104 8.29 -0.75 9.99
N LEU A 105 7.61 -0.26 11.02
CA LEU A 105 7.45 -0.92 12.30
C LEU A 105 6.01 -1.43 12.47
N GLN A 106 5.91 -2.62 13.06
CA GLN A 106 4.65 -3.22 13.46
C GLN A 106 4.44 -3.04 14.96
N TYR A 107 3.22 -2.72 15.34
CA TYR A 107 2.76 -2.48 16.70
C TYR A 107 1.50 -3.29 16.97
N GLN A 108 1.38 -3.78 18.21
CA GLN A 108 0.17 -4.40 18.75
C GLN A 108 -0.55 -3.41 19.66
N LEU A 109 -1.86 -3.26 19.46
CA LEU A 109 -2.75 -2.39 20.23
C LEU A 109 -4.01 -3.17 20.60
N GLY A 110 -3.96 -3.94 21.69
CA GLY A 110 -5.06 -4.82 22.08
C GLY A 110 -5.37 -5.82 20.99
N ASP A 111 -6.53 -5.71 20.36
CA ASP A 111 -6.99 -6.56 19.25
C ASP A 111 -6.57 -6.06 17.86
N PHE A 112 -5.89 -4.91 17.79
CA PHE A 112 -5.44 -4.31 16.54
C PHE A 112 -3.95 -4.53 16.32
N ARG A 113 -3.59 -4.77 15.06
CA ARG A 113 -2.23 -4.65 14.58
C ARG A 113 -2.13 -3.38 13.74
N LEU A 114 -1.11 -2.59 14.05
CA LEU A 114 -0.82 -1.36 13.32
C LEU A 114 0.59 -1.37 12.74
N ARG A 115 0.69 -0.99 11.47
CA ARG A 115 1.95 -0.91 10.74
C ARG A 115 2.13 0.51 10.28
N VAL A 116 3.20 1.15 10.75
CA VAL A 116 3.55 2.51 10.36
C VAL A 116 4.89 2.47 9.65
N GLY A 117 4.97 3.07 8.46
CA GLY A 117 6.14 2.94 7.63
C GLY A 117 6.32 4.03 6.60
N LYS A 118 7.44 3.93 5.89
CA LYS A 118 7.79 4.76 4.75
C LYS A 118 7.54 4.00 3.45
N VAL A 119 7.28 4.77 2.40
CA VAL A 119 7.29 4.31 1.02
C VAL A 119 8.56 4.82 0.33
N VAL A 120 9.42 3.92 -0.12
CA VAL A 120 10.71 4.25 -0.75
C VAL A 120 10.91 3.45 -2.03
N PRO A 121 11.46 4.01 -3.12
CA PRO A 121 11.83 3.23 -4.30
C PRO A 121 12.96 2.26 -3.97
N ILE A 122 12.96 1.05 -4.56
CA ILE A 122 13.96 0.02 -4.24
C ILE A 122 15.40 0.50 -4.48
N HIS A 123 15.63 1.36 -5.47
CA HIS A 123 16.96 1.81 -5.86
C HIS A 123 17.35 3.18 -5.28
N THR A 124 16.51 3.79 -4.44
CA THR A 124 16.79 5.11 -3.85
C THR A 124 16.21 5.24 -2.45
N GLU A 125 16.93 5.87 -1.52
CA GLU A 125 16.39 6.20 -0.19
C GLU A 125 15.43 7.40 -0.20
N ALA A 126 14.98 7.86 -1.37
CA ALA A 126 14.09 9.01 -1.50
C ALA A 126 12.68 8.67 -0.99
N LEU A 127 12.32 9.24 0.17
CA LEU A 127 11.01 9.08 0.79
C LEU A 127 9.89 9.62 -0.12
N ARG A 128 8.92 8.77 -0.44
CA ARG A 128 7.75 9.11 -1.29
C ARG A 128 6.48 9.34 -0.50
N GLY A 129 6.38 8.78 0.71
CA GLY A 129 5.21 8.92 1.55
C GLY A 129 5.38 8.19 2.88
N ILE A 130 4.47 8.48 3.81
CA ILE A 130 4.29 7.73 5.04
C ILE A 130 2.97 6.98 4.90
N VAL A 131 2.96 5.72 5.30
CA VAL A 131 1.82 4.81 5.21
C VAL A 131 1.49 4.28 6.60
N MET A 132 0.21 4.02 6.81
CA MET A 132 -0.31 3.33 7.97
C MET A 132 -1.26 2.23 7.48
N GLU A 133 -1.00 1.00 7.88
CA GLU A 133 -1.88 -0.16 7.68
C GLU A 133 -2.43 -0.59 9.03
N MET A 134 -3.72 -0.91 9.07
CA MET A 134 -4.45 -1.32 10.26
C MET A 134 -5.17 -2.63 9.97
N GLU A 135 -5.05 -3.57 10.89
CA GLU A 135 -5.68 -4.88 10.84
C GLU A 135 -6.37 -5.14 12.17
N TYR A 136 -7.64 -5.52 12.12
CA TYR A 136 -8.38 -6.01 13.28
C TYR A 136 -8.26 -7.54 13.32
N LEU A 137 -7.63 -8.07 14.35
CA LEU A 137 -7.24 -9.48 14.43
C LEU A 137 -8.37 -10.48 14.75
N PRO A 138 -9.41 -10.14 15.56
CA PRO A 138 -10.39 -11.11 16.01
C PRO A 138 -11.29 -11.71 14.91
N ILE A 139 -11.55 -10.98 13.83
CA ILE A 139 -12.42 -11.41 12.75
C ILE A 139 -11.83 -11.05 11.39
N SER A 140 -12.10 -11.87 10.39
CA SER A 140 -11.69 -11.63 9.00
C SER A 140 -12.82 -11.07 8.14
N SER A 141 -14.03 -10.87 8.66
CA SER A 141 -15.11 -10.21 7.91
C SER A 141 -14.79 -8.73 7.75
N TRP A 142 -14.62 -8.26 6.51
CA TRP A 142 -14.39 -6.84 6.21
C TRP A 142 -15.58 -5.99 6.64
N GLU A 143 -16.80 -6.37 6.27
CA GLU A 143 -18.04 -5.66 6.56
C GLU A 143 -18.26 -5.53 8.07
N THR A 144 -18.05 -6.62 8.82
CA THR A 144 -18.24 -6.61 10.27
C THR A 144 -17.16 -5.81 10.99
N SER A 145 -15.91 -5.85 10.51
CA SER A 145 -14.79 -5.13 11.13
C SER A 145 -14.71 -3.66 10.73
N HIS A 146 -15.41 -3.24 9.67
CA HIS A 146 -15.33 -1.89 9.12
C HIS A 146 -15.62 -0.81 10.16
N GLN A 147 -16.70 -0.97 10.92
CA GLN A 147 -17.10 0.01 11.93
C GLN A 147 -16.02 0.20 13.00
N ILE A 148 -15.51 -0.91 13.58
CA ILE A 148 -14.54 -0.83 14.67
C ILE A 148 -13.19 -0.29 14.20
N MET A 149 -12.78 -0.60 12.95
CA MET A 149 -11.60 -0.01 12.33
C MET A 149 -11.77 1.50 12.09
N GLY A 150 -12.97 1.94 11.69
CA GLY A 150 -13.31 3.36 11.55
C GLY A 150 -13.24 4.12 12.87
N GLU A 151 -13.84 3.57 13.93
CA GLU A 151 -13.79 4.13 15.28
C GLU A 151 -12.35 4.25 15.80
N PHE A 152 -11.52 3.21 15.60
CA PHE A 152 -10.10 3.27 15.93
C PHE A 152 -9.36 4.34 15.10
N PHE A 153 -9.66 4.46 13.81
CA PHE A 153 -9.07 5.49 12.95
C PHE A 153 -9.41 6.91 13.42
N ASP A 154 -10.60 7.14 13.98
CA ASP A 154 -10.99 8.41 14.58
C ASP A 154 -10.19 8.73 15.85
N ILE A 155 -10.03 7.75 16.76
CA ILE A 155 -9.17 7.86 17.95
C ILE A 155 -7.73 8.21 17.54
N TRP A 156 -7.23 7.53 16.51
CA TRP A 156 -5.90 7.78 15.96
C TRP A 156 -5.75 9.21 15.40
N LYS A 157 -6.73 9.68 14.61
CA LYS A 157 -6.73 11.06 14.08
C LYS A 157 -6.72 12.09 15.21
N GLU A 158 -7.50 11.85 16.27
CA GLU A 158 -7.49 12.70 17.46
C GLU A 158 -6.10 12.72 18.13
N ALA A 159 -5.49 11.55 18.32
CA ALA A 159 -4.14 11.45 18.90
C ALA A 159 -3.08 12.18 18.07
N LEU A 160 -3.13 12.06 16.74
CA LEU A 160 -2.24 12.78 15.83
C LEU A 160 -2.47 14.29 15.84
N SER A 161 -3.72 14.75 15.95
CA SER A 161 -4.06 16.19 15.95
C SER A 161 -3.34 16.95 17.07
N LYS A 162 -3.03 16.27 18.18
CA LYS A 162 -2.29 16.82 19.31
C LYS A 162 -0.81 17.10 19.01
N ARG A 163 -0.26 16.52 17.92
CA ARG A 163 1.17 16.60 17.56
C ARG A 163 1.52 17.69 16.53
N SER A 164 0.54 18.48 16.06
CA SER A 164 0.76 19.59 15.10
C SER A 164 1.59 19.21 13.86
N LEU A 165 1.39 17.99 13.34
CA LEU A 165 2.13 17.47 12.21
C LEU A 165 1.69 18.11 10.88
N PRO A 166 2.62 18.42 9.96
CA PRO A 166 2.26 18.88 8.63
C PRO A 166 1.71 17.73 7.78
N GLY A 167 0.63 18.01 7.05
CA GLY A 167 -0.07 17.02 6.21
C GLY A 167 -1.20 16.31 6.97
N HIS A 168 -1.87 15.38 6.28
CA HIS A 168 -2.92 14.55 6.87
C HIS A 168 -2.90 13.16 6.25
N PHE A 169 -3.29 12.17 7.04
CA PHE A 169 -3.55 10.84 6.51
C PHE A 169 -4.87 10.85 5.73
N VAL A 170 -4.83 10.26 4.54
CA VAL A 170 -6.03 10.02 3.73
C VAL A 170 -6.42 8.56 3.94
N HIS A 171 -7.65 8.32 4.39
CA HIS A 171 -8.19 6.98 4.48
C HIS A 171 -8.50 6.47 3.07
N ILE A 172 -7.91 5.33 2.69
CA ILE A 172 -8.12 4.70 1.38
C ILE A 172 -8.91 3.44 1.60
N GLU A 173 -10.14 3.44 1.10
CA GLU A 173 -11.07 2.34 1.22
C GLU A 173 -11.38 1.77 -0.17
N PRO A 174 -10.75 0.65 -0.56
CA PRO A 174 -11.04 0.00 -1.83
C PRO A 174 -12.45 -0.59 -1.84
N ASN A 175 -13.14 -0.52 -2.98
CA ASN A 175 -14.33 -1.32 -3.19
C ASN A 175 -13.93 -2.76 -3.54
N PHE A 176 -13.82 -3.64 -2.54
CA PHE A 176 -13.41 -5.02 -2.75
C PHE A 176 -14.39 -5.83 -3.60
N THR A 177 -15.68 -5.47 -3.59
CA THR A 177 -16.70 -6.15 -4.40
C THR A 177 -16.50 -5.94 -5.91
N GLU A 178 -15.94 -4.81 -6.33
CA GLU A 178 -15.56 -4.58 -7.74
C GLU A 178 -14.49 -5.57 -8.20
N PHE A 179 -13.63 -6.03 -7.28
CA PHE A 179 -12.61 -7.04 -7.54
C PHE A 179 -13.10 -8.48 -7.40
N ALA A 180 -14.42 -8.67 -7.26
CA ALA A 180 -15.06 -9.95 -6.98
C ALA A 180 -14.51 -10.67 -5.73
N LEU A 181 -14.01 -9.88 -4.76
CA LEU A 181 -13.56 -10.42 -3.48
C LEU A 181 -14.76 -10.56 -2.53
N ALA A 182 -14.78 -11.69 -1.81
CA ALA A 182 -15.78 -11.96 -0.78
C ALA A 182 -15.50 -11.17 0.51
N ASP A 183 -16.48 -11.10 1.40
CA ASP A 183 -16.32 -10.41 2.69
C ASP A 183 -15.18 -10.96 3.57
N GLN A 184 -14.82 -12.23 3.40
CA GLN A 184 -13.70 -12.83 4.12
C GLN A 184 -12.37 -12.25 3.63
N TYR A 185 -11.80 -11.37 4.44
CA TYR A 185 -10.54 -10.70 4.20
C TYR A 185 -9.41 -11.72 4.04
N SER A 186 -8.60 -11.49 3.00
CA SER A 186 -7.53 -12.37 2.55
C SER A 186 -6.36 -11.54 2.06
N SER A 187 -5.22 -12.17 1.77
CA SER A 187 -4.06 -11.46 1.21
C SER A 187 -4.31 -10.78 -0.14
N GLN A 188 -5.33 -11.22 -0.91
CA GLN A 188 -5.76 -10.52 -2.11
C GLN A 188 -6.38 -9.15 -1.80
N HIS A 189 -7.08 -9.01 -0.68
CA HIS A 189 -7.61 -7.73 -0.21
C HIS A 189 -6.49 -6.76 0.11
N THR A 190 -5.50 -7.24 0.88
CA THR A 190 -4.28 -6.47 1.17
C THR A 190 -3.59 -6.02 -0.13
N ALA A 191 -3.43 -6.92 -1.10
CA ALA A 191 -2.84 -6.58 -2.40
C ALA A 191 -3.63 -5.46 -3.13
N VAL A 192 -4.97 -5.55 -3.16
CA VAL A 192 -5.83 -4.50 -3.73
C VAL A 192 -5.68 -3.18 -2.96
N GLN A 193 -5.58 -3.21 -1.63
CA GLN A 193 -5.37 -2.02 -0.81
C GLN A 193 -4.05 -1.31 -1.15
N TYR A 194 -2.94 -2.05 -1.24
CA TYR A 194 -1.65 -1.49 -1.69
C TYR A 194 -1.72 -0.90 -3.10
N ALA A 195 -2.44 -1.55 -4.01
CA ALA A 195 -2.65 -1.05 -5.36
C ALA A 195 -3.42 0.28 -5.38
N CYS A 196 -4.44 0.43 -4.54
CA CYS A 196 -5.20 1.66 -4.40
C CYS A 196 -4.38 2.79 -3.75
N ILE A 197 -3.59 2.49 -2.72
CA ILE A 197 -2.67 3.46 -2.09
C ILE A 197 -1.68 3.99 -3.14
N MET A 198 -1.08 3.10 -3.94
CA MET A 198 -0.14 3.51 -4.98
C MET A 198 -0.79 4.44 -6.01
N ALA A 199 -2.02 4.13 -6.44
CA ALA A 199 -2.74 4.99 -7.37
C ALA A 199 -3.02 6.38 -6.79
N GLN A 200 -3.42 6.45 -5.51
CA GLN A 200 -3.63 7.72 -4.83
C GLN A 200 -2.34 8.53 -4.69
N MET A 201 -1.22 7.88 -4.37
CA MET A 201 0.09 8.53 -4.29
C MET A 201 0.51 9.12 -5.64
N LEU A 202 0.30 8.39 -6.74
CA LEU A 202 0.58 8.87 -8.10
C LEU A 202 -0.30 10.07 -8.47
N ALA A 203 -1.61 10.00 -8.20
CA ALA A 203 -2.54 11.09 -8.48
C ALA A 203 -2.19 12.37 -7.69
N THR A 204 -1.79 12.21 -6.41
CA THR A 204 -1.37 13.32 -5.55
C THR A 204 -0.06 13.94 -6.05
N ALA A 205 0.91 13.12 -6.47
CA ALA A 205 2.18 13.59 -7.02
C ALA A 205 1.99 14.38 -8.34
N GLN A 206 1.11 13.90 -9.23
CA GLN A 206 0.78 14.60 -10.48
C GLN A 206 0.10 15.95 -10.22
N SER A 207 -0.85 15.99 -9.28
CA SER A 207 -1.54 17.23 -8.90
C SER A 207 -0.57 18.26 -8.31
N ALA A 208 0.36 17.83 -7.46
CA ALA A 208 1.38 18.69 -6.88
C ALA A 208 2.39 19.22 -7.93
N GLN A 209 2.68 18.45 -8.98
CA GLN A 209 3.51 18.91 -10.09
C GLN A 209 2.79 19.96 -10.95
N ALA A 210 1.51 19.74 -11.26
CA ALA A 210 0.70 20.68 -12.03
C ALA A 210 0.49 22.03 -11.32
N MET A 211 0.46 22.05 -9.98
CA MET A 211 0.39 23.30 -9.20
C MET A 211 1.73 24.06 -9.14
N ARG A 212 2.84 23.45 -9.55
CA ARG A 212 4.17 24.07 -9.55
C ARG A 212 4.59 24.62 -10.92
N THR A 213 3.84 24.32 -11.97
CA THR A 213 3.99 24.83 -13.35
C THR A 213 3.03 25.96 -13.62
#